data_AF-A0A7M2ZJR7-F1
#
_entry.id   AF-A0A7M2ZJR7-F1
#
_cell.length_a   1.000
_cell.length_b   1.000
_cell.length_c   1.000
_cell.angle_alpha   90.00
_cell.angle_beta   90.00
_cell.angle_gamma   90.00
#
_symmetry.space_group_name_H-M   'P 1'
#
loop_
_entity.id
_entity.type
_entity.pdbx_description
1 polymer ?
#
loop_
_entity_poly.entity_id
_entity_poly.type
_entity_poly.pdbx_seq_one_letter_code
_entity_poly.pdbx_strand_id
1 'polypeptide(L)'
;MPSPTPLYQIEECPDLYVDACVCDEQRNLVFLSAWGRDTVTQEFLARLTLGREANGIDHFHIIVHGRRLPVFPNQDLLEKRTTRQFRGTLFGSLLNLWLFDRRASAPDRGNHLAFALLQRDEDPHQRLWPLVMETCPLPLLQHWREPVMEILTQH
;
A
#
# COMPACT_ATOMS: atom_id res chain seq x y z
N MET A 1 3.50 27.39 6.86
CA MET A 1 2.80 26.52 5.89
C MET A 1 3.57 25.21 5.82
N PRO A 2 2.92 24.03 5.79
CA PRO A 2 3.64 22.78 5.54
C PRO A 2 4.35 22.88 4.18
N SER A 3 5.56 22.33 4.10
CA SER A 3 6.28 22.22 2.83
C SER A 3 5.44 21.44 1.82
N PRO A 4 5.40 21.83 0.53
CA PRO A 4 4.67 21.08 -0.48
C PRO A 4 5.20 19.64 -0.55
N THR A 5 4.29 18.67 -0.45
CA THR A 5 4.63 17.26 -0.64
C THR A 5 5.05 17.05 -2.10
N PRO A 6 6.25 16.50 -2.38
CA PRO A 6 6.66 16.23 -3.74
C PRO A 6 5.77 15.15 -4.37
N LEU A 7 5.46 15.33 -5.65
CA LEU A 7 4.76 14.34 -6.46
C LEU A 7 5.77 13.61 -7.35
N TYR A 8 5.69 12.29 -7.38
CA TYR A 8 6.55 11.41 -8.18
C TYR A 8 5.78 10.81 -9.35
N GLN A 9 6.47 10.46 -10.43
CA GLN A 9 5.83 9.87 -11.62
C GLN A 9 5.92 8.36 -11.60
N ILE A 10 4.90 7.70 -12.14
CA ILE A 10 4.96 6.28 -12.54
C ILE A 10 5.43 6.23 -13.99
N GLU A 11 6.54 5.54 -14.25
CA GLU A 11 7.17 5.47 -15.58
C GLU A 11 6.24 4.87 -16.63
N GLU A 12 5.52 3.80 -16.28
CA GLU A 12 4.62 3.07 -17.17
C GLU A 12 3.27 3.77 -17.38
N CYS A 13 2.94 4.76 -16.55
CA CYS A 13 1.69 5.50 -16.62
C CYS A 13 1.97 7.01 -16.45
N PRO A 14 2.44 7.66 -17.52
CA PRO A 14 2.56 9.12 -17.56
C PRO A 14 1.21 9.76 -17.22
N ASP A 15 1.22 10.91 -16.54
CA ASP A 15 0.05 11.62 -15.99
C ASP A 15 -0.57 11.04 -14.70
N LEU A 16 -0.03 9.96 -14.14
CA LEU A 16 -0.35 9.50 -12.78
C LEU A 16 0.77 9.89 -11.82
N TYR A 17 0.43 10.64 -10.78
CA TYR A 17 1.38 11.25 -9.85
C TYR A 17 1.22 10.70 -8.44
N VAL A 18 2.28 10.12 -7.88
CA VAL A 18 2.32 9.48 -6.58
C VAL A 18 2.73 10.48 -5.51
N ASP A 19 1.93 10.63 -4.46
CA ASP A 19 2.28 11.42 -3.26
C ASP A 19 2.73 10.53 -2.08
N ALA A 20 2.37 9.24 -2.08
CA ALA A 20 2.87 8.27 -1.11
C ALA A 20 2.95 6.86 -1.71
N CYS A 21 4.04 6.15 -1.41
CA CYS A 21 4.21 4.73 -1.71
C CYS A 21 4.93 4.03 -0.57
N VAL A 22 4.35 2.94 -0.07
CA VAL A 22 4.90 2.07 0.96
C VAL A 22 5.02 0.67 0.37
N CYS A 23 6.22 0.12 0.45
CA CYS A 23 6.50 -1.26 0.07
C CYS A 23 7.08 -2.02 1.27
N ASP A 24 6.97 -3.34 1.24
CA ASP A 24 7.74 -4.20 2.15
C ASP A 24 9.22 -4.30 1.71
N GLU A 25 10.00 -5.12 2.42
CA GLU A 25 11.43 -5.35 2.15
C GLU A 25 11.70 -5.91 0.74
N GLN A 26 10.74 -6.63 0.16
CA GLN A 26 10.83 -7.23 -1.17
C GLN A 26 10.28 -6.31 -2.27
N ARG A 27 9.91 -5.08 -1.92
CA ARG A 27 9.27 -4.09 -2.81
C ARG A 27 7.85 -4.46 -3.24
N ASN A 28 7.19 -5.38 -2.52
CA ASN A 28 5.76 -5.62 -2.73
C ASN A 28 4.97 -4.40 -2.26
N LEU A 29 3.95 -4.02 -3.03
CA LEU A 29 3.13 -2.86 -2.71
C LEU A 29 2.27 -3.11 -1.47
N VAL A 30 2.46 -2.32 -0.42
CA VAL A 30 1.58 -2.30 0.76
C VAL A 30 0.56 -1.17 0.65
N PHE A 31 0.99 0.01 0.21
CA PHE A 31 0.12 1.18 0.02
C PHE A 31 0.64 2.11 -1.07
N LEU A 32 -0.25 2.65 -1.88
CA LEU A 32 -0.02 3.70 -2.88
C LEU A 32 -1.14 4.73 -2.74
N SER A 33 -0.77 6.00 -2.77
CA SER A 33 -1.69 7.12 -3.03
C SER A 33 -1.19 7.85 -4.28
N ALA A 34 -2.10 8.05 -5.23
CA ALA A 34 -1.79 8.62 -6.53
C ALA A 34 -2.93 9.50 -7.06
N TRP A 35 -2.55 10.51 -7.83
CA TRP A 35 -3.43 11.53 -8.37
C TRP A 35 -3.37 11.53 -9.89
N GLY A 36 -4.53 11.49 -10.53
CA GLY A 36 -4.62 11.47 -11.99
C GLY A 36 -6.02 11.77 -12.50
N ARG A 37 -6.15 11.90 -13.82
CA ARG A 37 -7.45 11.97 -14.50
C ARG A 37 -8.13 10.59 -14.43
N ASP A 38 -9.46 10.58 -14.52
CA ASP A 38 -10.24 9.33 -14.47
C ASP A 38 -9.78 8.33 -15.53
N THR A 39 -9.58 8.76 -16.78
CA THR A 39 -9.15 7.88 -17.87
C THR A 39 -7.81 7.22 -17.60
N VAL A 40 -6.82 8.00 -17.15
CA VAL A 40 -5.46 7.50 -16.84
C VAL A 40 -5.51 6.55 -15.63
N THR A 41 -6.32 6.88 -14.63
CA THR A 41 -6.52 6.04 -13.44
C THR A 41 -7.15 4.70 -13.81
N GLN A 42 -8.19 4.70 -14.66
CA GLN A 42 -8.84 3.46 -15.11
C GLN A 42 -7.93 2.63 -15.99
N GLU A 43 -7.16 3.25 -16.89
CA GLU A 43 -6.18 2.55 -17.72
C GLU A 43 -5.12 1.86 -16.84
N PHE A 44 -4.55 2.57 -15.86
CA PHE A 44 -3.59 2.00 -14.93
C PHE A 44 -4.15 0.79 -14.18
N LEU A 45 -5.36 0.92 -13.62
CA LEU A 45 -6.04 -0.18 -12.93
C LEU A 45 -6.33 -1.37 -13.84
N ALA A 46 -6.73 -1.11 -15.09
CA ALA A 46 -6.98 -2.17 -16.06
C ALA A 46 -5.67 -2.90 -16.38
N ARG A 47 -4.59 -2.18 -16.67
CA ARG A 47 -3.27 -2.77 -16.95
C ARG A 47 -2.75 -3.60 -15.78
N LEU A 48 -3.01 -3.19 -14.54
CA LEU A 48 -2.69 -3.99 -13.35
C LEU A 48 -3.45 -5.31 -13.24
N THR A 49 -4.50 -5.55 -14.04
CA THR A 49 -5.30 -6.81 -14.01
C THR A 49 -5.15 -7.65 -15.28
N LEU A 50 -4.54 -7.08 -16.32
CA LEU A 50 -4.37 -7.73 -17.61
C LEU A 50 -3.10 -8.59 -17.62
N GLY A 51 -3.10 -9.63 -18.44
CA GLY A 51 -1.89 -10.39 -18.74
C GLY A 51 -0.94 -9.60 -19.67
N ARG A 52 0.33 -10.01 -19.73
CA ARG A 52 1.36 -9.34 -20.56
C ARG A 52 0.98 -9.21 -22.03
N GLU A 53 0.33 -10.23 -22.61
CA GLU A 53 -0.16 -10.24 -24.01
C GLU A 53 -1.22 -9.17 -24.29
N ALA A 54 -1.89 -8.66 -23.24
CA ALA A 54 -2.92 -7.62 -23.32
C ALA A 54 -2.41 -6.26 -22.80
N ASN A 55 -1.09 -6.01 -22.88
CA ASN A 55 -0.44 -4.79 -22.37
C ASN A 55 -0.59 -4.59 -20.85
N GLY A 56 -0.76 -5.70 -20.12
CA GLY A 56 -0.79 -5.70 -18.67
C GLY A 56 0.57 -5.41 -18.04
N ILE A 57 0.55 -4.93 -16.81
CA ILE A 57 1.75 -4.65 -16.01
C ILE A 57 1.70 -5.47 -14.71
N ASP A 58 2.79 -6.19 -14.45
CA ASP A 58 3.00 -6.97 -13.23
C ASP A 58 3.85 -6.22 -12.19
N HIS A 59 4.54 -5.16 -12.62
CA HIS A 59 5.25 -4.22 -11.78
C HIS A 59 5.30 -2.85 -12.48
N PHE A 60 5.64 -1.82 -11.71
CA PHE A 60 5.84 -0.46 -12.23
C PHE A 60 6.98 0.24 -11.48
N HIS A 61 7.48 1.34 -12.03
CA HIS A 61 8.57 2.11 -11.45
C HIS A 61 8.12 3.50 -11.03
N ILE A 62 8.45 3.88 -9.79
CA ILE A 62 8.31 5.25 -9.32
C ILE A 62 9.65 5.97 -9.50
N ILE A 63 9.61 7.13 -10.17
CA ILE A 63 10.79 7.95 -10.40
C ILE A 63 10.99 8.91 -9.23
N VAL A 64 12.01 8.64 -8.40
CA VAL A 64 12.36 9.45 -7.22
C VAL A 64 13.76 10.02 -7.39
N HIS A 65 13.87 11.34 -7.54
CA HIS A 65 15.15 12.05 -7.75
C HIS A 65 16.03 11.41 -8.86
N GLY A 66 15.40 11.02 -9.98
CA GLY A 66 16.07 10.38 -11.12
C GLY A 66 16.38 8.89 -10.93
N ARG A 67 16.05 8.30 -9.78
CA ARG A 67 16.17 6.84 -9.55
C ARG A 67 14.86 6.14 -9.87
N ARG A 68 14.96 4.98 -10.51
CA ARG A 68 13.83 4.10 -10.82
C ARG A 68 13.65 3.12 -9.67
N LEU A 69 12.54 3.23 -8.95
CA LEU A 69 12.23 2.36 -7.83
C LEU A 69 11.13 1.36 -8.23
N PRO A 70 11.43 0.05 -8.37
CA PRO A 70 10.43 -0.95 -8.77
C PRO A 70 9.41 -1.18 -7.66
N VAL A 71 8.16 -1.42 -8.03
CA VAL A 71 7.04 -1.71 -7.13
C VAL A 71 6.27 -2.90 -7.67
N PHE A 72 6.06 -3.92 -6.83
CA PHE A 72 5.42 -5.18 -7.20
C PHE A 72 4.02 -5.29 -6.55
N PRO A 73 2.94 -4.92 -7.26
CA PRO A 73 1.58 -5.07 -6.75
C PRO A 73 1.13 -6.54 -6.77
N ASN A 74 0.64 -7.05 -5.64
CA ASN A 74 -0.04 -8.34 -5.60
C ASN A 74 -1.53 -8.15 -5.96
N GLN A 75 -1.88 -8.44 -7.21
CA GLN A 75 -3.22 -8.24 -7.76
C GLN A 75 -4.30 -8.97 -6.97
N ASP A 76 -4.01 -10.17 -6.46
CA ASP A 76 -4.97 -10.99 -5.72
C ASP A 76 -5.31 -10.42 -4.34
N LEU A 77 -4.45 -9.55 -3.80
CA LEU A 77 -4.59 -8.94 -2.48
C LEU A 77 -4.89 -7.44 -2.55
N LEU A 78 -4.77 -6.82 -3.72
CA LEU A 78 -4.90 -5.38 -3.87
C LEU A 78 -6.36 -4.93 -3.78
N GLU A 79 -6.61 -3.96 -2.92
CA GLU A 79 -7.85 -3.22 -2.86
C GLU A 79 -7.67 -1.80 -3.38
N LYS A 80 -8.75 -1.23 -3.91
CA LYS A 80 -8.77 0.14 -4.40
C LYS A 80 -9.82 0.99 -3.68
N ARG A 81 -9.48 2.24 -3.41
CA ARG A 81 -10.43 3.28 -3.03
C ARG A 81 -10.18 4.51 -3.89
N THR A 82 -11.23 5.16 -4.35
CA THR A 82 -11.11 6.41 -5.11
C THR A 82 -11.96 7.49 -4.49
N THR A 83 -11.46 8.72 -4.50
CA THR A 83 -12.25 9.91 -4.12
C THR A 83 -12.32 10.86 -5.31
N ARG A 84 -13.50 11.42 -5.55
CA ARG A 84 -13.72 12.45 -6.57
C ARG A 84 -13.60 13.82 -5.92
N GLN A 85 -12.37 14.23 -5.61
CA GLN A 85 -12.15 15.42 -4.78
C GLN A 85 -12.27 16.74 -5.55
N PHE A 86 -11.90 16.78 -6.84
CA PHE A 86 -11.91 18.04 -7.61
C PHE A 86 -12.64 17.88 -8.94
N ARG A 87 -13.88 18.39 -8.99
CA ARG A 87 -14.68 18.52 -10.23
C ARG A 87 -14.49 19.91 -10.83
N GLY A 88 -14.53 20.02 -12.15
CA GLY A 88 -14.52 21.31 -12.86
C GLY A 88 -13.16 22.03 -12.89
N THR A 89 -12.05 21.31 -12.74
CA THR A 89 -10.72 21.90 -12.96
C THR A 89 -10.49 22.15 -14.46
N LEU A 90 -9.52 23.00 -14.81
CA LEU A 90 -9.09 23.22 -16.20
C LEU A 90 -8.69 21.92 -16.93
N PHE A 91 -8.34 20.87 -16.17
CA PHE A 91 -7.90 19.58 -16.68
C PHE A 91 -8.97 18.47 -16.56
N GLY A 92 -10.21 18.83 -16.21
CA GLY A 92 -11.31 17.89 -15.98
C GLY A 92 -11.45 17.47 -14.51
N SER A 93 -11.86 16.22 -14.28
CA SER A 93 -12.00 15.66 -12.92
C SER A 93 -10.67 15.02 -12.50
N LEU A 94 -10.10 15.51 -11.41
CA LEU A 94 -8.94 14.90 -10.75
C LEU A 94 -9.41 13.90 -9.69
N LEU A 95 -8.82 12.71 -9.68
CA LEU A 95 -9.10 11.66 -8.72
C LEU A 95 -7.90 11.43 -7.81
N ASN A 96 -8.18 11.09 -6.55
CA ASN A 96 -7.23 10.42 -5.69
C ASN A 96 -7.53 8.91 -5.73
N LEU A 97 -6.54 8.12 -6.11
CA LEU A 97 -6.55 6.66 -6.10
C LEU A 97 -5.69 6.17 -4.94
N TRP A 98 -6.27 5.36 -4.07
CA TRP A 98 -5.55 4.54 -3.11
C TRP A 98 -5.55 3.10 -3.58
N LEU A 99 -4.36 2.50 -3.62
CA LEU A 99 -4.17 1.06 -3.78
C LEU A 99 -3.48 0.53 -2.53
N PHE A 100 -3.99 -0.54 -1.95
CA PHE A 100 -3.40 -1.09 -0.73
C PHE A 100 -3.61 -2.58 -0.63
N ASP A 101 -2.69 -3.26 0.05
CA ASP A 101 -2.84 -4.66 0.38
C ASP A 101 -3.99 -4.82 1.38
N ARG A 102 -4.97 -5.69 1.08
CA ARG A 102 -6.12 -5.94 1.96
C ARG A 102 -5.72 -6.33 3.38
N ARG A 103 -4.54 -6.93 3.55
CA ARG A 103 -3.99 -7.33 4.86
C ARG A 103 -3.67 -6.15 5.76
N ALA A 104 -3.56 -4.94 5.20
CA ALA A 104 -3.44 -3.70 5.94
C ALA A 104 -4.78 -3.23 6.54
N SER A 105 -5.91 -3.75 6.03
CA SER A 105 -7.24 -3.49 6.58
C SER A 105 -7.73 -4.60 7.51
N ALA A 106 -7.42 -5.87 7.22
CA ALA A 106 -7.80 -7.01 8.05
C ALA A 106 -6.74 -8.13 8.00
N PRO A 107 -6.42 -8.79 9.13
CA PRO A 107 -5.46 -9.89 9.15
C PRO A 107 -5.84 -11.04 8.21
N ASP A 108 -4.85 -11.63 7.55
CA ASP A 108 -4.98 -12.89 6.83
C ASP A 108 -4.78 -14.06 7.79
N ARG A 109 -5.91 -14.56 8.32
CA ARG A 109 -5.93 -15.69 9.25
C ARG A 109 -5.54 -17.02 8.61
N GLY A 110 -5.74 -17.16 7.29
CA GLY A 110 -5.43 -18.40 6.58
C GLY A 110 -3.93 -18.59 6.38
N ASN A 111 -3.21 -17.49 6.12
CA ASN A 111 -1.77 -17.49 5.93
C ASN A 111 -0.99 -17.01 7.17
N HIS A 112 -1.67 -16.68 8.27
CA HIS A 112 -1.08 -16.17 9.51
C HIS A 112 -0.29 -14.87 9.34
N LEU A 113 -0.78 -13.96 8.48
CA LEU A 113 -0.10 -12.71 8.13
C LEU A 113 -0.94 -11.48 8.48
N ALA A 114 -0.31 -10.42 8.97
CA ALA A 114 -0.96 -9.15 9.24
C ALA A 114 0.03 -7.98 9.11
N PHE A 115 -0.47 -6.80 8.78
CA PHE A 115 0.30 -5.57 8.88
C PHE A 115 -0.08 -4.79 10.14
N ALA A 116 0.92 -4.34 10.89
CA ALA A 116 0.76 -3.39 11.98
C ALA A 116 1.16 -1.99 11.51
N LEU A 117 0.21 -1.06 11.48
CA LEU A 117 0.49 0.36 11.27
C LEU A 117 0.76 1.00 12.63
N LEU A 118 2.02 1.34 12.90
CA LEU A 118 2.46 1.95 14.15
C LEU A 118 2.60 3.45 13.97
N GLN A 119 1.98 4.24 14.86
CA GLN A 119 2.31 5.66 14.97
C GLN A 119 3.61 5.82 15.77
N ARG A 120 4.35 6.92 15.55
CA ARG A 120 5.68 7.12 16.17
C ARG A 120 5.66 7.09 17.70
N ASP A 121 4.56 7.51 18.30
CA ASP A 121 4.41 7.64 19.76
C ASP A 121 3.49 6.55 20.34
N GLU A 122 3.13 5.53 19.56
CA GLU A 122 2.27 4.42 19.99
C GLU A 122 3.12 3.25 20.51
N ASP A 123 2.70 2.64 21.62
CA ASP A 123 3.31 1.42 22.14
C ASP A 123 3.14 0.27 21.13
N PRO A 124 4.23 -0.27 20.54
CA PRO A 124 4.15 -1.39 19.61
C PRO A 124 3.45 -2.61 20.21
N HIS A 125 3.61 -2.86 21.52
CA HIS A 125 3.00 -4.02 22.19
C HIS A 125 1.47 -3.92 22.23
N GLN A 126 0.93 -2.70 22.25
CA GLN A 126 -0.52 -2.48 22.23
C GLN A 126 -1.11 -2.78 20.85
N ARG A 127 -0.37 -2.46 19.79
CA ARG A 127 -0.83 -2.67 18.42
C ARG A 127 -0.56 -4.09 17.89
N LEU A 128 0.58 -4.68 18.26
CA LEU A 128 1.02 -5.99 17.78
C LEU A 128 0.28 -7.16 18.45
N TRP A 129 0.02 -7.09 19.76
CA TRP A 129 -0.56 -8.23 20.49
C TRP A 129 -1.91 -8.73 19.95
N PRO A 130 -2.88 -7.85 19.63
CA PRO A 130 -4.14 -8.30 19.02
C PRO A 130 -3.92 -9.04 17.69
N LEU A 131 -2.99 -8.54 16.86
CA LEU A 131 -2.67 -9.17 15.57
C LEU A 131 -2.06 -10.55 15.78
N VAL A 132 -1.14 -10.69 16.74
CA VAL A 132 -0.56 -11.99 17.11
C VAL A 132 -1.64 -12.97 17.59
N MET A 133 -2.56 -12.52 18.46
CA MET A 133 -3.66 -13.36 18.92
C MET A 133 -4.62 -13.78 17.80
N GLU A 134 -4.81 -12.93 16.79
CA GLU A 134 -5.68 -13.21 15.64
C GLU A 134 -5.03 -14.10 14.57
N THR A 135 -3.72 -14.02 14.38
CA THR A 135 -3.03 -14.76 13.33
C THR A 135 -2.31 -16.01 13.83
N CYS A 136 -2.00 -16.11 15.13
CA CYS A 136 -1.29 -17.29 15.64
C CYS A 136 -2.16 -18.56 15.49
N PRO A 137 -1.62 -19.64 14.88
CA PRO A 137 -2.36 -20.90 14.76
C PRO A 137 -2.53 -21.63 16.10
N LEU A 138 -1.79 -21.21 17.13
CA LEU A 138 -1.79 -21.83 18.46
C LEU A 138 -2.52 -20.93 19.46
N PRO A 139 -3.28 -21.50 20.41
CA PRO A 139 -3.92 -20.73 21.46
C PRO A 139 -2.86 -20.22 22.46
N LEU A 140 -2.43 -18.98 22.27
CA LEU A 140 -1.51 -18.31 23.20
C LEU A 140 -2.25 -17.94 24.48
N LEU A 141 -1.64 -18.26 25.62
CA LEU A 141 -2.13 -17.82 26.94
C LEU A 141 -1.62 -16.41 27.22
N GLN A 142 -2.39 -15.62 27.98
CA GLN A 142 -2.09 -14.20 28.21
C GLN A 142 -0.70 -13.96 28.82
N HIS A 143 -0.16 -14.89 29.62
CA HIS A 143 1.17 -14.76 30.21
C HIS A 143 2.32 -14.90 29.19
N TRP A 144 2.05 -15.36 27.96
CA TRP A 144 3.03 -15.40 26.88
C TRP A 144 3.20 -14.05 26.17
N ARG A 145 2.37 -13.06 26.48
CA ARG A 145 2.40 -11.76 25.81
C ARG A 145 3.79 -11.13 25.86
N GLU A 146 4.35 -10.98 27.05
CA GLU A 146 5.66 -10.33 27.23
C GLU A 146 6.78 -11.03 26.45
N PRO A 147 7.04 -12.34 26.61
CA PRO A 147 8.14 -13.00 25.89
C PRO A 147 7.93 -13.00 24.36
N VAL A 148 6.69 -13.09 23.88
CA VAL A 148 6.41 -13.02 22.43
C VAL A 148 6.64 -11.61 21.89
N MET A 149 6.22 -10.57 22.61
CA MET A 149 6.43 -9.18 22.19
C MET A 149 7.91 -8.78 22.24
N GLU A 150 8.66 -9.23 23.25
CA GLU A 150 10.11 -9.02 23.32
C GLU A 150 10.82 -9.55 22.08
N ILE A 151 10.49 -10.76 21.62
CA ILE A 151 11.08 -11.34 20.41
C ILE A 151 10.68 -10.56 19.15
N LEU A 152 9.41 -10.15 19.03
CA LEU A 152 8.90 -9.45 17.85
C LEU A 152 9.38 -8.00 17.72
N THR A 153 9.79 -7.38 18.83
CA THR A 153 10.30 -6.00 18.85
C THR A 153 11.82 -5.91 18.92
N GLN A 154 12.51 -7.06 19.00
CA GLN A 154 13.96 -7.15 18.88
C GLN A 154 14.38 -6.94 17.41
N HIS A 155 14.47 -5.67 17.00
CA HIS A 155 15.02 -5.23 15.72
C HIS A 155 15.97 -4.05 15.91
#